data_AF-A0A8R7QIV8-F1
#
_entry.id   AF-A0A8R7QIV8-F1
#
_cell.length_a   1.000
_cell.length_b   1.000
_cell.length_c   1.000
_cell.angle_alpha   90.00
_cell.angle_beta   90.00
_cell.angle_gamma   90.00
#
_symmetry.space_group_name_H-M   'P 1'
#
loop_
_entity.id
_entity.type
_entity.pdbx_description
1 polymer ?
#
loop_
_entity_poly.entity_id
_entity_poly.type
_entity_poly.pdbx_seq_one_letter_code
_entity_poly.pdbx_strand_id
1 'polypeptide(L)'
;MEIAWKKLWATNCPNKMKVVLWRMAHNCLPTGTQLQVRSIPTRYDCYFCNRMENVEHCFLQCRYVKEIWKDLKKEYGICLNLKNFSRIRQWVLDWIYEASEFHLMIFAIAMWHIWDNRNSCRNGEALPHPLHVFGKIKAYIDFILLNNVRSEDSNRRETLKSIKKWAPPPEGLMLINVDAA
;
A
#
# COMPACT_ATOMS: atom_id res chain seq x y z
N MET A 1 -16.98 -4.17 10.41
CA MET A 1 -15.86 -3.20 10.25
C MET A 1 -14.52 -3.71 10.77
N GLU A 2 -14.44 -4.24 12.00
CA GLU A 2 -13.16 -4.71 12.58
C GLU A 2 -12.55 -5.92 11.82
N ILE A 3 -13.41 -6.80 11.28
CA ILE A 3 -13.00 -8.01 10.54
C ILE A 3 -12.18 -7.65 9.29
N ALA A 4 -12.62 -6.64 8.52
CA ALA A 4 -11.92 -6.20 7.32
C ALA A 4 -10.50 -5.70 7.65
N TRP A 5 -10.33 -4.99 8.76
CA TRP A 5 -9.00 -4.57 9.19
C TRP A 5 -8.12 -5.74 9.60
N LYS A 6 -8.65 -6.68 10.39
CA LYS A 6 -7.92 -7.91 10.75
C LYS A 6 -7.44 -8.65 9.50
N LYS A 7 -8.31 -8.78 8.49
CA LYS A 7 -7.98 -9.40 7.20
C LYS A 7 -6.89 -8.65 6.43
N LEU A 8 -6.97 -7.32 6.36
CA LEU A 8 -5.92 -6.50 5.75
C LEU A 8 -4.58 -6.69 6.46
N TRP A 9 -4.57 -6.69 7.80
CA TRP A 9 -3.34 -6.83 8.57
C TRP A 9 -2.74 -8.24 8.47
N ALA A 10 -3.57 -9.27 8.28
CA ALA A 10 -3.14 -10.64 8.03
C ALA A 10 -2.62 -10.87 6.59
N THR A 11 -2.93 -9.98 5.65
CA THR A 11 -2.55 -10.14 4.24
C THR A 11 -1.04 -10.24 4.07
N ASN A 12 -0.57 -11.12 3.20
CA ASN A 12 0.84 -11.31 2.94
C ASN A 12 1.42 -10.20 2.04
N CYS A 13 1.60 -9.02 2.61
CA CYS A 13 2.31 -7.91 1.99
C CYS A 13 2.96 -7.00 3.05
N PRO A 14 3.96 -6.19 2.68
CA PRO A 14 4.62 -5.28 3.62
C PRO A 14 3.65 -4.30 4.29
N ASN A 15 3.88 -4.00 5.57
CA ASN A 15 3.02 -3.11 6.36
C ASN A 15 2.88 -1.70 5.74
N LYS A 16 3.90 -1.18 5.05
CA LYS A 16 3.82 0.12 4.37
C LYS A 16 2.66 0.18 3.35
N MET A 17 2.35 -0.94 2.68
CA MET A 17 1.29 -1.03 1.67
C MET A 17 -0.08 -1.04 2.34
N LYS A 18 -0.22 -1.80 3.43
CA LYS A 18 -1.41 -1.84 4.28
C LYS A 18 -1.73 -0.46 4.88
N VAL A 19 -0.70 0.26 5.34
CA VAL A 19 -0.82 1.61 5.91
C VAL A 19 -1.35 2.61 4.88
N VAL A 20 -0.93 2.55 3.62
CA VAL A 20 -1.48 3.44 2.57
C VAL A 20 -2.98 3.19 2.39
N LEU A 21 -3.39 1.92 2.34
CA LEU A 21 -4.80 1.57 2.21
C LEU A 21 -5.62 2.00 3.44
N TRP A 22 -5.08 1.83 4.65
CA TRP A 22 -5.70 2.34 5.87
C TRP A 22 -5.85 3.87 5.83
N ARG A 23 -4.79 4.60 5.47
CA ARG A 23 -4.82 6.08 5.36
C ARG A 23 -5.81 6.55 4.31
N MET A 24 -5.93 5.82 3.20
CA MET A 24 -6.90 6.07 2.15
C MET A 24 -8.34 5.97 2.70
N ALA A 25 -8.68 4.88 3.39
CA ALA A 25 -10.01 4.69 3.97
C ALA A 25 -10.36 5.69 5.09
N HIS A 26 -9.35 6.29 5.72
CA HIS A 26 -9.51 7.34 6.72
C HIS A 26 -9.40 8.75 6.13
N ASN A 27 -9.21 8.88 4.81
CA ASN A 27 -9.04 10.15 4.11
C ASN A 27 -7.89 11.01 4.70
N CYS A 28 -6.83 10.35 5.17
CA CYS A 28 -5.67 10.99 5.82
C CYS A 28 -4.49 11.23 4.86
N LEU A 29 -4.63 10.90 3.58
CA LEU A 29 -3.59 11.11 2.59
C LEU A 29 -3.56 12.59 2.14
N PRO A 30 -2.38 13.16 1.85
CA PRO A 30 -2.23 14.53 1.35
C PRO A 30 -2.64 14.65 -0.13
N THR A 31 -3.91 14.39 -0.42
CA THR A 31 -4.55 14.69 -1.72
C THR A 31 -4.76 16.19 -1.85
N GLY A 32 -4.94 16.68 -3.08
CA GLY A 32 -5.23 18.08 -3.35
C GLY A 32 -6.36 18.65 -2.49
N THR A 33 -7.49 17.95 -2.40
CA THR A 33 -8.62 18.37 -1.55
C THR A 33 -8.25 18.46 -0.07
N GLN A 34 -7.45 17.53 0.47
CA GLN A 34 -7.03 17.54 1.86
C GLN A 34 -6.02 18.65 2.17
N LEU A 35 -5.14 18.94 1.22
CA LEU A 35 -4.20 20.06 1.33
C LEU A 35 -4.95 21.40 1.29
N GLN A 36 -5.98 21.52 0.44
CA GLN A 36 -6.84 22.69 0.36
C GLN A 36 -7.61 22.93 1.67
N VAL A 37 -8.22 21.88 2.25
CA VAL A 37 -8.92 21.96 3.55
C VAL A 37 -7.99 22.43 4.67
N ARG A 38 -6.70 22.08 4.60
CA ARG A 38 -5.67 22.50 5.56
C ARG A 38 -5.00 23.82 5.22
N SER A 39 -5.46 24.52 4.19
CA SER A 39 -4.91 25.80 3.71
C SER A 39 -3.40 25.74 3.40
N ILE A 40 -2.90 24.59 2.92
CA ILE A 40 -1.51 24.43 2.54
C ILE A 40 -1.35 24.94 1.10
N PRO A 41 -0.60 26.04 0.85
CA PRO A 41 -0.49 26.64 -0.48
C PRO A 41 0.34 25.75 -1.41
N THR A 42 -0.35 25.04 -2.30
CA THR A 42 0.26 24.11 -3.27
C THR A 42 -0.70 23.89 -4.44
N ARG A 43 -0.23 23.21 -5.48
CA ARG A 43 -1.09 22.64 -6.51
C ARG A 43 -2.07 21.62 -5.90
N TYR A 44 -3.36 21.77 -6.18
CA TYR A 44 -4.43 20.86 -5.72
C TYR A 44 -4.93 19.88 -6.79
N ASP A 45 -4.49 20.05 -8.04
CA ASP A 45 -4.89 19.15 -9.12
C ASP A 45 -4.05 17.88 -9.15
N CYS A 46 -4.67 16.81 -9.62
CA CYS A 46 -4.03 15.52 -9.80
C CYS A 46 -2.83 15.66 -10.75
N TYR A 47 -1.68 15.19 -10.30
CA TYR A 47 -0.42 15.22 -11.06
C TYR A 47 -0.45 14.34 -12.32
N PHE A 48 -1.45 13.48 -12.48
CA PHE A 48 -1.61 12.61 -13.65
C PHE A 48 -2.52 13.19 -14.73
N CYS A 49 -3.58 13.92 -14.36
CA CYS A 49 -4.61 14.33 -15.32
C CYS A 49 -5.13 15.75 -15.17
N ASN A 50 -4.57 16.54 -14.24
CA ASN A 50 -4.89 17.95 -14.03
C ASN A 50 -6.37 18.21 -13.68
N ARG A 51 -7.04 17.26 -13.00
CA ARG A 51 -8.38 17.44 -12.44
C ARG A 51 -8.30 17.50 -10.91
N MET A 52 -9.36 18.00 -10.26
CA MET A 52 -9.48 18.01 -8.80
C MET A 52 -9.16 16.63 -8.20
N GLU A 53 -8.23 16.60 -7.26
CA GLU A 53 -7.73 15.36 -6.68
C GLU A 53 -8.28 15.13 -5.27
N ASN A 54 -9.22 14.20 -5.17
CA ASN A 54 -9.60 13.55 -3.92
C ASN A 54 -9.03 12.12 -3.88
N VAL A 55 -9.30 11.41 -2.78
CA VAL A 55 -8.82 10.04 -2.59
C VAL A 55 -9.36 9.11 -3.68
N GLU A 56 -10.65 9.20 -4.01
CA GLU A 56 -11.28 8.38 -5.03
C GLU A 56 -10.67 8.60 -6.41
N HIS A 57 -10.38 9.86 -6.74
CA HIS A 57 -9.71 10.24 -7.96
C HIS A 57 -8.30 9.68 -8.02
N CYS A 58 -7.51 9.90 -6.97
CA CYS A 58 -6.11 9.51 -6.91
C CYS A 58 -5.89 8.01 -7.07
N PHE A 59 -6.82 7.18 -6.58
CA PHE A 59 -6.65 5.73 -6.55
C PHE A 59 -7.53 4.95 -7.53
N LEU A 60 -8.68 5.49 -7.95
CA LEU A 60 -9.70 4.71 -8.64
C LEU A 60 -10.23 5.38 -9.91
N GLN A 61 -10.46 6.70 -9.88
CA GLN A 61 -11.21 7.37 -10.96
C GLN A 61 -10.33 8.10 -11.99
N CYS A 62 -9.08 8.44 -11.65
CA CYS A 62 -8.16 9.09 -12.58
C CYS A 62 -7.97 8.25 -13.85
N ARG A 63 -8.02 8.89 -15.02
CA ARG A 63 -7.85 8.21 -16.33
C ARG A 63 -6.56 7.39 -16.41
N TYR A 64 -5.48 7.93 -15.86
CA TYR A 64 -4.18 7.27 -15.82
C TYR A 64 -4.23 6.00 -14.97
N VAL A 65 -4.86 6.08 -13.81
CA VAL A 65 -4.97 4.99 -12.84
C VAL A 65 -5.92 3.90 -13.33
N LYS A 66 -6.97 4.28 -14.08
CA LYS A 66 -7.87 3.31 -14.73
C LYS A 66 -7.15 2.39 -15.73
N GLU A 67 -6.14 2.88 -16.45
CA GLU A 67 -5.34 2.01 -17.33
C GLU A 67 -4.55 0.98 -16.53
N ILE A 68 -3.97 1.36 -15.38
CA ILE A 68 -3.29 0.41 -14.48
C ILE A 68 -4.27 -0.68 -14.00
N TRP A 69 -5.46 -0.28 -13.55
CA TRP A 69 -6.48 -1.24 -13.10
C TRP A 69 -7.00 -2.14 -14.22
N LYS A 70 -7.06 -1.63 -15.46
CA LYS A 70 -7.43 -2.41 -16.64
C LYS A 70 -6.41 -3.52 -16.90
N ASP A 71 -5.12 -3.22 -16.82
CA ASP A 71 -4.06 -4.22 -16.98
C ASP A 71 -4.06 -5.23 -15.82
N LEU A 72 -4.23 -4.77 -14.57
CA LEU A 72 -4.36 -5.67 -13.41
C LEU A 72 -5.58 -6.59 -13.53
N LYS A 73 -6.72 -6.07 -14.01
CA LYS A 73 -7.92 -6.89 -14.26
C LYS A 73 -7.65 -7.94 -15.33
N LYS A 74 -6.98 -7.56 -16.42
CA LYS A 74 -6.65 -8.49 -17.51
C LYS A 74 -5.73 -9.61 -17.03
N GLU A 75 -4.74 -9.29 -16.20
CA GLU A 75 -3.73 -10.22 -15.72
C GLU A 75 -4.23 -11.13 -14.59
N TYR A 76 -4.92 -10.56 -13.59
CA TYR A 76 -5.23 -11.24 -12.33
C TYR A 76 -6.74 -11.38 -12.05
N GLY A 77 -7.60 -10.93 -12.96
CA GLY A 77 -9.06 -10.98 -12.79
C GLY A 77 -9.61 -10.08 -11.68
N ILE A 78 -8.79 -9.20 -11.09
CA ILE A 78 -9.24 -8.30 -10.02
C ILE A 78 -10.30 -7.33 -10.54
N CYS A 79 -11.44 -7.26 -9.85
CA CYS A 79 -12.57 -6.41 -10.21
C CYS A 79 -12.91 -5.45 -9.08
N LEU A 80 -12.76 -4.16 -9.37
CA LEU A 80 -13.19 -3.09 -8.47
C LEU A 80 -14.64 -2.73 -8.81
N ASN A 81 -15.59 -3.11 -7.95
CA ASN A 81 -17.00 -2.75 -8.15
C ASN A 81 -17.20 -1.28 -7.77
N LEU A 82 -16.90 -0.36 -8.68
CA LEU A 82 -16.97 1.08 -8.45
C LEU A 82 -18.39 1.66 -8.55
N LYS A 83 -19.44 0.83 -8.60
CA LYS A 83 -20.83 1.30 -8.68
C LYS A 83 -21.35 1.63 -7.27
N ASN A 84 -22.10 2.72 -7.15
CA ASN A 84 -22.93 3.05 -5.98
C ASN A 84 -22.22 3.16 -4.62
N PHE A 85 -20.97 3.63 -4.54
CA PHE A 85 -20.39 3.95 -3.23
C PHE A 85 -20.72 5.38 -2.79
N SER A 86 -21.33 5.52 -1.61
CA SER A 86 -21.64 6.81 -0.98
C SER A 86 -20.44 7.39 -0.22
N ARG A 87 -19.54 6.53 0.27
CA ARG A 87 -18.34 6.89 1.03
C ARG A 87 -17.21 5.91 0.73
N ILE A 88 -16.03 6.43 0.41
CA ILE A 88 -14.85 5.62 0.07
C ILE A 88 -14.46 4.62 1.17
N ARG A 89 -14.58 5.03 2.44
CA ARG A 89 -14.29 4.17 3.59
C ARG A 89 -15.13 2.90 3.57
N GLN A 90 -16.45 3.04 3.41
CA GLN A 90 -17.38 1.92 3.45
C GLN A 90 -17.10 0.97 2.28
N TRP A 91 -16.94 1.53 1.09
CA TRP A 91 -16.60 0.76 -0.10
C TRP A 91 -15.31 -0.05 0.05
N VAL A 92 -14.23 0.56 0.58
CA VAL A 92 -12.96 -0.15 0.81
C VAL A 92 -13.15 -1.29 1.81
N LEU A 93 -13.89 -1.06 2.90
CA LEU A 93 -14.11 -2.07 3.93
C LEU A 93 -14.92 -3.26 3.40
N ASP A 94 -15.98 -2.99 2.63
CA ASP A 94 -16.81 -4.02 2.01
C ASP A 94 -16.01 -4.81 0.97
N TRP A 95 -15.22 -4.11 0.14
CA TRP A 95 -14.37 -4.77 -0.85
C TRP A 95 -13.31 -5.66 -0.19
N ILE A 96 -12.64 -5.19 0.87
CA ILE A 96 -11.67 -6.00 1.64
C ILE A 96 -12.34 -7.23 2.23
N TYR A 97 -13.55 -7.07 2.78
CA TYR A 97 -14.29 -8.17 3.39
C TYR A 97 -14.59 -9.28 2.39
N GLU A 98 -15.00 -8.93 1.17
CA GLU A 98 -15.35 -9.88 0.10
C GLU A 98 -14.14 -10.41 -0.69
N ALA A 99 -13.04 -9.66 -0.77
CA ALA A 99 -11.89 -10.03 -1.61
C ALA A 99 -11.22 -11.35 -1.18
N SER A 100 -10.74 -12.15 -2.14
CA SER A 100 -9.82 -13.25 -1.81
C SER A 100 -8.51 -12.72 -1.21
N GLU A 101 -7.76 -13.55 -0.47
CA GLU A 101 -6.45 -13.13 0.05
C GLU A 101 -5.50 -12.67 -1.07
N PHE A 102 -5.53 -13.38 -2.21
CA PHE A 102 -4.75 -13.03 -3.38
C PHE A 102 -5.14 -11.66 -3.96
N HIS A 103 -6.44 -11.40 -4.16
CA HIS A 103 -6.90 -10.11 -4.65
C HIS A 103 -6.66 -8.98 -3.66
N LEU A 104 -6.77 -9.24 -2.36
CA LEU A 104 -6.46 -8.26 -1.33
C LEU A 104 -4.97 -7.89 -1.31
N MET A 105 -4.08 -8.87 -1.51
CA MET A 105 -2.64 -8.64 -1.68
C MET A 105 -2.36 -7.75 -2.90
N ILE A 106 -2.91 -8.11 -4.07
CA ILE A 106 -2.77 -7.31 -5.30
C ILE A 106 -3.27 -5.88 -5.07
N PHE A 107 -4.43 -5.74 -4.44
CA PHE A 107 -5.03 -4.45 -4.17
C PHE A 107 -4.11 -3.60 -3.27
N ALA A 108 -3.62 -4.13 -2.15
CA ALA A 108 -2.71 -3.40 -1.26
C ALA A 108 -1.42 -2.95 -1.97
N ILE A 109 -0.82 -3.83 -2.78
CA ILE A 109 0.40 -3.53 -3.57
C ILE A 109 0.12 -2.43 -4.60
N ALA A 110 -0.97 -2.57 -5.36
CA ALA A 110 -1.36 -1.60 -6.38
C ALA A 110 -1.60 -0.21 -5.78
N MET A 111 -2.33 -0.13 -4.66
CA MET A 111 -2.59 1.13 -3.97
C MET A 111 -1.29 1.80 -3.54
N TRP A 112 -0.33 1.05 -2.99
CA TRP A 112 0.97 1.60 -2.63
C TRP A 112 1.73 2.14 -3.84
N HIS A 113 1.86 1.37 -4.92
CA HIS A 113 2.61 1.80 -6.11
C HIS A 113 1.94 2.98 -6.86
N ILE A 114 0.62 3.05 -6.89
CA ILE A 114 -0.12 4.19 -7.45
C ILE A 114 0.19 5.45 -6.62
N TRP A 115 0.13 5.34 -5.29
CA TRP A 115 0.41 6.45 -4.39
C TRP A 115 1.87 6.92 -4.45
N ASP A 116 2.80 5.97 -4.50
CA ASP A 116 4.23 6.22 -4.64
C ASP A 116 4.53 6.97 -5.94
N ASN A 117 4.03 6.46 -7.08
CA ASN A 117 4.16 7.09 -8.38
C ASN A 117 3.57 8.51 -8.41
N ARG A 118 2.42 8.71 -7.75
CA ARG A 118 1.80 10.03 -7.62
C ARG A 118 2.71 10.99 -6.85
N ASN A 119 3.33 10.53 -5.78
CA ASN A 119 4.24 11.35 -4.98
C ASN A 119 5.55 11.67 -5.72
N SER A 120 6.11 10.71 -6.45
CA SER A 120 7.23 10.96 -7.37
C SER A 120 6.91 12.08 -8.36
N CYS A 121 5.76 12.01 -9.03
CA CYS A 121 5.33 13.06 -9.97
C CYS A 121 5.11 14.41 -9.27
N ARG A 122 4.60 14.39 -8.04
CA ARG A 122 4.48 15.60 -7.20
C ARG A 122 5.83 16.23 -6.87
N ASN A 123 6.86 15.40 -6.68
CA ASN A 123 8.22 15.83 -6.35
C ASN A 123 9.06 16.18 -7.58
N GLY A 124 8.44 16.25 -8.77
CA GLY A 124 9.09 16.71 -10.00
C GLY A 124 9.58 15.61 -10.93
N GLU A 125 9.35 14.34 -10.60
CA GLU A 125 9.64 13.25 -11.55
C GLU A 125 8.68 13.28 -12.74
N ALA A 126 9.15 12.85 -13.91
CA ALA A 126 8.31 12.72 -15.09
C ALA A 126 7.23 11.64 -14.89
N LEU A 127 6.03 11.88 -15.41
CA LEU A 127 4.93 10.91 -15.37
C LEU A 127 5.28 9.68 -16.23
N PRO A 128 5.54 8.50 -15.65
CA PRO A 128 5.82 7.32 -16.45
C PRO A 128 4.55 6.82 -17.12
N HIS A 129 4.70 6.02 -18.19
CA HIS A 129 3.55 5.34 -18.81
C HIS A 129 2.86 4.38 -17.81
N PRO A 130 1.51 4.22 -17.81
CA PRO A 130 0.79 3.32 -16.88
C PRO A 130 1.35 1.89 -16.83
N LEU A 131 1.76 1.34 -17.98
CA LEU A 131 2.38 0.01 -18.08
C LEU A 131 3.64 -0.14 -17.22
N HIS A 132 4.40 0.94 -16.99
CA HIS A 132 5.57 0.89 -16.12
C HIS A 132 5.16 0.67 -14.66
N VAL A 133 4.12 1.36 -14.19
CA VAL A 133 3.59 1.18 -12.84
C VAL A 133 2.97 -0.21 -12.68
N PHE A 134 2.21 -0.67 -13.68
CA PHE A 134 1.72 -2.05 -13.74
C PHE A 134 2.88 -3.06 -13.65
N GLY A 135 3.96 -2.86 -14.41
CA GLY A 135 5.15 -3.70 -14.37
C GLY A 135 5.78 -3.77 -12.99
N LYS A 136 5.89 -2.63 -12.28
CA LYS A 136 6.35 -2.60 -10.88
C LYS A 136 5.45 -3.42 -9.95
N ILE A 137 4.12 -3.28 -10.09
CA ILE A 137 3.15 -4.02 -9.29
C ILE A 137 3.27 -5.53 -9.56
N LYS A 138 3.31 -5.93 -10.83
CA LYS A 138 3.46 -7.33 -11.24
C LYS A 138 4.76 -7.93 -10.70
N ALA A 139 5.89 -7.26 -10.88
CA ALA A 139 7.17 -7.73 -10.36
C ALA A 139 7.15 -7.91 -8.84
N TYR A 140 6.45 -7.04 -8.10
CA TYR A 140 6.30 -7.16 -6.65
C TYR A 140 5.41 -8.35 -6.24
N ILE A 141 4.31 -8.59 -6.98
CA ILE A 141 3.44 -9.74 -6.77
C ILE A 141 4.24 -11.04 -7.01
N ASP A 142 4.94 -11.13 -8.13
CA ASP A 142 5.76 -12.29 -8.49
C ASP A 142 6.83 -12.54 -7.43
N PHE A 143 7.48 -11.49 -6.93
CA PHE A 143 8.43 -11.58 -5.83
C PHE A 143 7.80 -12.21 -4.57
N ILE A 144 6.62 -11.76 -4.14
CA ILE A 144 5.95 -12.33 -2.96
C ILE A 144 5.61 -13.81 -3.20
N LEU A 145 5.03 -14.14 -4.36
CA LEU A 145 4.64 -15.51 -4.69
C LEU A 145 5.85 -16.46 -4.70
N LEU A 146 6.97 -16.05 -5.30
CA LEU A 146 8.20 -16.86 -5.34
C LEU A 146 8.82 -17.07 -3.96
N ASN A 147 8.71 -16.11 -3.05
CA ASN A 147 9.25 -16.26 -1.69
C ASN A 147 8.34 -17.11 -0.79
N ASN A 148 7.02 -17.12 -1.02
CA ASN A 148 6.10 -17.98 -0.28
C ASN A 148 6.35 -19.47 -0.60
N VAL A 149 6.54 -19.80 -1.88
CA VAL A 149 6.88 -21.18 -2.29
C VAL A 149 8.18 -21.65 -1.61
N ARG A 150 9.18 -20.78 -1.54
CA ARG A 150 10.46 -21.10 -0.86
C ARG A 150 10.31 -21.31 0.65
N SER A 151 9.32 -20.69 1.29
CA SER A 151 9.08 -20.85 2.74
C SER A 151 8.43 -22.19 3.08
N GLU A 152 7.60 -22.76 2.19
CA GLU A 152 7.00 -24.09 2.37
C GLU A 152 8.00 -25.22 2.14
N ASP A 153 8.95 -25.05 1.21
CA ASP A 153 10.04 -26.01 0.97
C ASP A 153 11.13 -25.98 2.06
N SER A 154 11.19 -24.90 2.85
CA SER A 154 12.18 -24.77 3.93
C SER A 154 11.61 -25.29 5.26
N ASN A 155 11.60 -26.61 5.42
CA ASN A 155 11.76 -27.25 6.73
C ASN A 155 13.18 -26.97 7.28
N ARG A 156 13.56 -25.69 7.37
CA ARG A 156 14.80 -25.27 8.00
C ARG A 156 14.63 -25.52 9.49
N ARG A 157 15.27 -26.60 9.95
CA ARG A 157 15.66 -26.81 11.35
C ARG A 157 16.45 -25.58 11.80
N GLU A 158 15.77 -24.54 12.25
CA GLU A 158 16.40 -23.52 13.07
C GLU A 158 16.79 -24.22 14.37
N THR A 159 18.07 -24.53 14.47
CA THR A 159 18.69 -24.83 15.75
C THR A 159 18.38 -23.62 16.63
N LEU A 160 17.73 -23.86 17.77
CA LEU A 160 17.49 -22.89 18.84
C LEU A 160 18.83 -22.26 19.24
N LYS A 161 19.29 -21.25 18.49
CA LYS A 161 20.44 -20.43 18.86
C LYS A 161 19.97 -19.56 20.01
N SER A 162 20.21 -20.08 21.21
CA SER A 162 20.28 -19.40 22.51
C SER A 162 19.82 -17.94 22.43
N ILE A 163 18.57 -17.71 22.85
CA ILE A 163 18.10 -16.37 23.23
C ILE A 163 19.09 -15.86 24.30
N LYS A 164 20.02 -14.98 23.91
CA LYS A 164 20.86 -14.27 24.88
C LYS A 164 19.93 -13.34 25.64
N LYS A 165 19.47 -13.78 26.82
CA LYS A 165 18.77 -12.91 27.77
C LYS A 165 19.71 -11.76 28.14
N TRP A 166 19.18 -10.55 28.11
CA TRP A 166 19.89 -9.35 28.55
C TRP A 166 20.32 -9.50 30.02
N ALA A 167 21.55 -9.09 30.33
CA ALA A 167 22.07 -9.02 31.69
C ALA A 167 22.55 -7.58 31.95
N PRO A 168 22.32 -7.03 33.16
CA PRO A 168 22.76 -5.69 33.49
C PRO A 168 24.30 -5.60 33.49
N PRO A 169 24.87 -4.42 33.17
CA PRO A 169 26.30 -4.21 33.27
C PRO A 169 26.78 -4.32 34.73
N PRO A 170 28.05 -4.68 34.96
CA PRO A 170 28.63 -4.72 36.30
C PRO A 170 28.53 -3.39 37.04
N GLU A 171 28.59 -3.46 38.37
CA GLU A 171 28.51 -2.29 39.25
C GLU A 171 29.58 -1.24 38.89
N GLY A 172 29.17 0.02 38.78
CA GLY A 172 30.05 1.13 38.36
C GLY A 172 30.15 1.35 36.84
N LEU A 173 29.49 0.54 36.01
CA LEU A 173 29.46 0.70 34.55
C LEU A 173 28.05 1.02 34.03
N MET A 174 27.97 1.96 33.10
CA MET A 174 26.73 2.31 32.41
C MET A 174 26.84 1.94 30.92
N LEU A 175 25.87 1.17 30.43
CA LEU A 175 25.74 0.85 29.00
C LEU A 175 24.79 1.86 28.34
N ILE A 176 25.28 2.59 27.34
CA ILE A 176 24.46 3.50 26.52
C ILE A 176 24.35 2.89 25.13
N ASN A 177 23.13 2.50 24.74
CA ASN A 177 22.84 2.10 23.37
C ASN A 177 22.37 3.32 22.59
N VAL A 178 23.05 3.65 21.50
CA VAL A 178 22.67 4.74 20.60
C VAL A 178 22.23 4.12 19.28
N ASP A 179 20.94 4.16 19.00
CA ASP A 179 20.42 3.84 17.68
C ASP A 179 20.51 5.10 16.82
N ALA A 180 21.28 5.04 15.73
CA ALA A 180 21.39 6.14 14.78
C ALA A 180 20.07 6.32 13.99
N ALA A 181 19.65 7.57 13.81
CA ALA A 181 18.45 7.97 13.09
C ALA A 181 18.65 8.06 11.58
#